data_AF-A0A0H5A7T0-F1
#
_entry.id   AF-A0A0H5A7T0-F1
#
_cell.length_a   1.000
_cell.length_b   1.000
_cell.length_c   1.000
_cell.angle_alpha   90.00
_cell.angle_beta   90.00
_cell.angle_gamma   90.00
#
_symmetry.space_group_name_H-M   'P 1'
#
loop_
_entity.id
_entity.type
_entity.pdbx_description
1 polymer ?
#
loop_
_entity_poly.entity_id
_entity_poly.type
_entity_poly.pdbx_seq_one_letter_code
_entity_poly.pdbx_strand_id
1 'polypeptide(L)'
;MDKELQACQNGQTKGIAIGPDTSLGIAEILLGVIDENLNASCNILGGVRFIDDIELSFSTLSDAEGALIVLESQLYEFELQLNGNKTSIIELPGEIESAYVSKLRVMLPSTFEANTWEWIDYFNRAFELAKRHPSDGVLRYSVAALQDIRIESEVWDLVQSLLWQCIALDSGCLRLVLDIILINCDRSGHEIDRGIASRAIDALVLVSAPVGHGSEVVWSIWAAMVLEVPLADAAQNLIARMDDGCVAAAAMLAKSQGVFHNDFYSELWASWLVDDCFIQEHWLFAYECYRRNWLPEVVAHTNIERDSAANYLKNMGVTFLADSAAVNYVPPYLNLHGIDGVY
;
A
#
# COMPACT_ATOMS: atom_id res chain seq x y z
N MET A 1 2.19 4.09 32.18
CA MET A 1 2.10 4.42 30.74
C MET A 1 3.44 4.18 30.08
N ASP A 2 4.50 4.90 30.46
CA ASP A 2 5.84 4.76 29.87
C ASP A 2 6.38 3.31 29.86
N LYS A 3 6.37 2.62 31.01
CA LYS A 3 6.76 1.19 31.10
C LYS A 3 5.92 0.25 30.22
N GLU A 4 4.64 0.56 30.03
CA GLU A 4 3.74 -0.25 29.19
C GLU A 4 3.98 0.03 27.70
N LEU A 5 4.32 1.26 27.33
CA LEU A 5 4.70 1.62 25.96
C LEU A 5 6.04 1.01 25.56
N GLN A 6 7.01 1.00 26.47
CA GLN A 6 8.26 0.27 26.29
C GLN A 6 8.00 -1.23 26.12
N ALA A 7 7.08 -1.81 26.89
CA ALA A 7 6.69 -3.21 26.72
C ALA A 7 6.07 -3.49 25.33
N CYS A 8 5.34 -2.53 24.75
CA CYS A 8 4.83 -2.63 23.38
C CYS A 8 5.90 -2.49 22.28
N GLN A 9 7.12 -2.07 22.60
CA GLN A 9 8.24 -1.96 21.67
C GLN A 9 9.43 -2.84 22.07
N ASN A 10 9.19 -4.03 22.63
CA ASN A 10 10.27 -4.95 23.04
C ASN A 10 11.30 -4.32 24.00
N GLY A 11 10.87 -3.39 24.85
CA GLY A 11 11.72 -2.67 25.79
C GLY A 11 12.54 -1.53 25.18
N GLN A 12 12.28 -1.15 23.93
CA GLN A 12 12.87 0.06 23.37
C GLN A 12 12.34 1.29 24.12
N THR A 13 13.25 2.22 24.41
CA THR A 13 12.93 3.47 25.09
C THR A 13 12.59 4.60 24.11
N LYS A 14 12.59 4.31 22.80
CA LYS A 14 12.50 5.31 21.74
C LYS A 14 11.31 5.07 20.83
N GLY A 15 10.41 6.05 20.81
CA GLY A 15 9.24 6.07 19.93
C GLY A 15 8.02 5.39 20.53
N ILE A 16 6.96 5.35 19.73
CA ILE A 16 5.71 4.66 20.05
C ILE A 16 5.57 3.49 19.08
N ALA A 17 5.04 2.34 19.54
CA ALA A 17 4.82 1.18 18.69
C ALA A 17 4.01 1.56 17.44
N ILE A 18 4.53 1.22 16.25
CA ILE A 18 3.85 1.50 14.97
C ILE A 18 2.84 0.38 14.72
N GLY A 19 1.61 0.73 14.35
CA GLY A 19 0.57 -0.24 13.91
C GLY A 19 -0.70 -0.30 14.75
N PRO A 20 -0.66 -0.38 16.11
CA PRO A 20 -1.88 -0.42 16.91
C PRO A 20 -2.61 0.94 16.92
N ASP A 21 -3.94 0.98 16.82
CA ASP A 21 -4.72 2.23 16.90
C ASP A 21 -4.43 3.05 18.18
N THR A 22 -4.03 2.36 19.26
CA THR A 22 -3.60 2.98 20.51
C THR A 22 -2.41 3.93 20.32
N SER A 23 -1.48 3.64 19.40
CA SER A 23 -0.34 4.51 19.15
C SER A 23 -0.73 5.80 18.43
N LEU A 24 -1.72 5.75 17.53
CA LEU A 24 -2.31 6.94 16.92
C LEU A 24 -2.92 7.86 17.98
N GLY A 25 -3.69 7.29 18.92
CA GLY A 25 -4.28 8.06 20.01
C GLY A 25 -3.23 8.72 20.91
N ILE A 26 -2.11 8.06 21.16
CA ILE A 26 -1.00 8.62 21.96
C ILE A 26 -0.27 9.71 21.18
N ALA A 27 0.03 9.48 19.90
CA ALA A 27 0.65 10.49 19.05
C ALA A 27 -0.20 11.77 19.00
N GLU A 28 -1.53 11.63 18.90
CA GLU A 28 -2.46 12.76 18.89
C GLU A 28 -2.43 13.55 20.21
N ILE A 29 -2.35 12.86 21.36
CA ILE A 29 -2.22 13.52 22.67
C ILE A 29 -0.91 14.32 22.76
N LEU A 30 0.21 13.75 22.27
CA LEU A 30 1.51 14.43 22.29
C LEU A 30 1.52 15.64 21.37
N LEU A 31 1.08 15.47 20.12
CA LEU A 31 1.05 16.54 19.13
C LEU A 31 0.05 17.64 19.52
N GLY A 32 -1.06 17.31 20.19
CA GLY A 32 -2.00 18.31 20.71
C GLY A 32 -1.37 19.28 21.72
N VAL A 33 -0.41 18.81 22.54
CA VAL A 33 0.34 19.68 23.45
C VAL A 33 1.30 20.59 22.68
N ILE A 34 1.90 20.09 21.60
CA ILE A 34 2.76 20.90 20.72
C ILE A 34 1.92 21.97 20.01
N ASP A 35 0.74 21.62 19.50
CA ASP A 35 -0.18 22.57 18.86
C ASP A 35 -0.53 23.74 19.79
N GLU A 36 -0.88 23.45 21.05
CA GLU A 36 -1.22 24.48 22.04
C GLU A 36 -0.03 25.43 22.30
N ASN A 37 1.17 24.87 22.42
CA ASN A 37 2.38 25.65 22.67
C ASN A 37 2.79 26.49 21.45
N LEU A 38 2.70 25.94 20.25
CA LEU A 38 2.95 26.69 19.01
C LEU A 38 1.99 27.86 18.88
N ASN A 39 0.71 27.63 19.13
CA ASN A 39 -0.31 28.68 19.07
C ASN A 39 -0.11 29.76 20.14
N ALA A 40 0.44 29.40 21.31
CA ALA A 40 0.75 30.35 22.38
C ALA A 40 2.05 31.16 22.13
N SER A 41 3.03 30.59 21.43
CA SER A 41 4.39 31.14 21.30
C SER A 41 4.71 31.75 19.94
N CYS A 42 3.95 31.40 18.90
CA CYS A 42 4.21 31.80 17.52
C CYS A 42 3.07 32.65 16.93
N ASN A 43 3.40 33.54 16.00
CA ASN A 43 2.43 34.41 15.32
C ASN A 43 1.71 33.69 14.17
N ILE A 44 1.04 32.56 14.47
CA ILE A 44 0.34 31.74 13.47
C ILE A 44 -0.91 32.48 12.99
N LEU A 45 -1.05 32.64 11.66
CA LEU A 45 -2.24 33.23 11.06
C LEU A 45 -3.37 32.22 10.86
N GLY A 46 -2.99 30.96 10.59
CA GLY A 46 -3.89 29.86 10.32
C GLY A 46 -3.07 28.61 10.01
N GLY A 47 -3.71 27.45 10.08
CA GLY A 47 -3.04 26.19 9.82
C GLY A 47 -3.96 24.99 10.00
N VAL A 48 -3.47 23.83 9.59
CA VAL A 48 -4.13 22.54 9.73
C VAL A 48 -3.09 21.49 10.11
N ARG A 49 -3.49 20.56 10.98
CA ARG A 49 -2.74 19.34 11.23
C ARG A 49 -3.63 18.14 10.90
N PHE A 50 -3.09 17.19 10.16
CA PHE A 50 -3.70 15.89 9.91
C PHE A 50 -2.71 14.80 10.30
N ILE A 51 -2.93 14.19 11.48
CA ILE A 51 -2.00 13.23 12.09
C ILE A 51 -0.61 13.88 12.26
N ASP A 52 0.37 13.49 11.46
CA ASP A 52 1.76 13.96 11.47
C ASP A 52 2.03 15.08 10.45
N ASP A 53 1.12 15.30 9.50
CA ASP A 53 1.24 16.37 8.51
C ASP A 53 0.76 17.71 9.11
N ILE A 54 1.64 18.72 9.13
CA ILE A 54 1.39 20.04 9.70
C ILE A 54 1.59 21.11 8.61
N GLU A 55 0.60 21.97 8.42
CA GLU A 55 0.70 23.16 7.56
C GLU A 55 0.32 24.41 8.37
N LEU A 56 1.24 25.38 8.44
CA LEU A 56 1.05 26.63 9.19
C LEU A 56 1.37 27.83 8.30
N SER A 57 0.57 28.89 8.42
CA SER A 57 0.70 30.14 7.67
C SER A 57 1.15 31.30 8.55
N PHE A 58 2.03 32.15 8.02
CA PHE A 58 2.63 33.28 8.72
C PHE A 58 2.65 34.54 7.86
N SER A 59 2.71 35.72 8.49
CA SER A 59 2.80 37.00 7.77
C SER A 59 4.20 37.28 7.21
N THR A 60 5.23 36.71 7.83
CA THR A 60 6.64 36.97 7.48
C THR A 60 7.45 35.68 7.48
N LEU A 61 8.51 35.66 6.67
CA LEU A 61 9.47 34.55 6.66
C LEU A 61 10.10 34.33 8.03
N SER A 62 10.42 35.43 8.75
CA SER A 62 11.03 35.34 10.08
C SER A 62 10.11 34.68 11.11
N ASP A 63 8.80 34.92 11.05
CA ASP A 63 7.84 34.24 11.93
C ASP A 63 7.77 32.74 11.60
N ALA A 64 7.81 32.38 10.32
CA ALA A 64 7.80 30.99 9.88
C ALA A 64 9.07 30.24 10.29
N GLU A 65 10.25 30.83 10.10
CA GLU A 65 11.53 30.27 10.56
C GLU A 65 11.56 30.12 12.08
N GLY A 66 11.04 31.12 12.81
CA GLY A 66 10.92 31.07 14.27
C GLY A 66 10.03 29.91 14.73
N ALA A 67 8.85 29.75 14.10
CA ALA A 67 7.93 28.67 14.43
C ALA A 67 8.51 27.29 14.10
N LEU A 68 9.25 27.14 13.00
CA LEU A 68 9.93 25.89 12.66
C LEU A 68 10.96 25.49 13.72
N ILE A 69 11.76 26.44 14.23
CA ILE A 69 12.72 26.19 15.31
C ILE A 69 12.00 25.75 16.59
N VAL A 70 10.89 26.41 16.94
CA VAL A 70 10.09 26.03 18.11
C VAL A 70 9.56 24.61 17.94
N LEU A 71 8.93 24.29 16.80
CA LEU A 71 8.42 22.95 16.49
C LEU A 71 9.51 21.89 16.62
N GLU A 72 10.69 22.10 16.02
CA GLU A 72 11.83 21.19 16.13
C GLU A 72 12.26 20.98 17.59
N SER A 73 12.34 22.06 18.37
CA SER A 73 12.74 21.98 19.78
C SER A 73 11.76 21.17 20.63
N GLN A 74 10.45 21.32 20.37
CA GLN A 74 9.41 20.61 21.12
C GLN A 74 9.32 19.15 20.72
N LEU A 75 9.42 18.84 19.42
CA LEU A 75 9.48 17.46 18.95
C LEU A 75 10.69 16.74 19.55
N TYR A 76 11.83 17.43 19.68
CA TYR A 76 13.02 16.87 20.29
C TYR A 76 12.82 16.43 21.75
N GLU A 77 11.98 17.12 22.53
CA GLU A 77 11.65 16.72 23.91
C GLU A 77 10.95 15.36 23.98
N PHE A 78 10.23 14.98 22.92
CA PHE A 78 9.57 13.68 22.77
C PHE A 78 10.40 12.68 21.95
N GLU A 79 11.68 12.99 21.70
CA GLU A 79 12.57 12.24 20.80
C GLU A 79 12.02 12.06 19.38
N LEU A 80 11.14 12.97 18.93
CA LEU A 80 10.62 13.04 17.58
C LEU A 80 11.49 13.98 16.73
N GLN A 81 11.50 13.74 15.42
CA GLN A 81 12.28 14.53 14.47
C GLN A 81 11.46 14.82 13.22
N LEU A 82 11.62 16.03 12.68
CA LEU A 82 11.07 16.38 11.39
C LEU A 82 11.82 15.66 10.27
N ASN A 83 11.08 15.29 9.23
CA ASN A 83 11.69 14.79 8.01
C ASN A 83 12.17 15.98 7.17
N GLY A 84 13.48 16.21 7.13
CA GLY A 84 14.08 17.34 6.40
C GLY A 84 13.79 17.34 4.89
N ASN A 85 13.44 16.19 4.29
CA ASN A 85 13.05 16.14 2.88
C ASN A 85 11.59 16.58 2.64
N LYS A 86 10.75 16.52 3.68
CA LYS A 86 9.34 16.92 3.63
C LYS A 86 9.08 18.29 4.27
N THR A 87 10.05 18.83 5.00
CA THR A 87 9.93 20.08 5.73
C THR A 87 10.40 21.24 4.86
N SER A 88 9.53 22.20 4.58
CA SER A 88 9.88 23.37 3.78
C SER A 88 9.04 24.59 4.15
N ILE A 89 9.60 25.78 3.93
CA ILE A 89 8.86 27.05 3.99
C ILE A 89 8.60 27.48 2.55
N ILE A 90 7.32 27.66 2.22
CA ILE A 90 6.87 27.99 0.87
C ILE A 90 6.37 29.44 0.87
N GLU A 91 6.92 30.26 -0.04
CA GLU A 91 6.46 31.63 -0.24
C GLU A 91 5.13 31.64 -1.02
N LEU A 92 4.14 32.37 -0.52
CA LEU A 92 2.81 32.46 -1.13
C LEU A 92 2.67 33.70 -2.03
N PRO A 93 1.86 33.64 -3.10
CA PRO A 93 1.02 32.50 -3.50
C PRO A 93 1.83 31.37 -4.14
N GLY A 94 1.63 30.16 -3.64
CA GLY A 94 2.19 28.93 -4.22
C GLY A 94 1.26 28.31 -5.27
N GLU A 95 1.71 27.22 -5.88
CA GLU A 95 0.84 26.36 -6.70
C GLU A 95 -0.26 25.77 -5.80
N ILE A 96 -1.53 25.93 -6.17
CA ILE A 96 -2.67 25.32 -5.44
C ILE A 96 -2.67 23.79 -5.64
N GLU A 97 -2.30 23.35 -6.84
CA GLU A 97 -2.25 21.96 -7.23
C GLU A 97 -0.98 21.74 -8.05
N SER A 98 -0.34 20.59 -7.87
CA SER A 98 0.91 20.24 -8.56
C SER A 98 0.80 20.43 -10.07
N ALA A 99 1.80 21.07 -10.67
CA ALA A 99 1.83 21.34 -12.11
C ALA A 99 1.60 20.10 -13.00
N TYR A 100 1.95 18.89 -12.56
CA TYR A 100 1.71 17.67 -13.35
C TYR A 100 0.22 17.30 -13.42
N VAL A 101 -0.53 17.54 -12.33
CA VAL A 101 -1.97 17.21 -12.24
C VAL A 101 -2.76 18.05 -13.23
N SER A 102 -2.55 19.37 -13.20
CA SER A 102 -3.20 20.29 -14.14
C SER A 102 -2.88 19.97 -15.60
N LYS A 103 -1.62 19.60 -15.90
CA LYS A 103 -1.19 19.20 -17.24
C LYS A 103 -1.82 17.89 -17.72
N LEU A 104 -1.99 16.92 -16.84
CA LEU A 104 -2.55 15.61 -17.21
C LEU A 104 -4.07 15.65 -17.31
N ARG A 105 -4.74 16.39 -16.42
CA ARG A 105 -6.21 16.52 -16.40
C ARG A 105 -6.77 16.99 -17.74
N VAL A 106 -6.12 17.97 -18.37
CA VAL A 106 -6.54 18.52 -19.67
C VAL A 106 -6.22 17.61 -20.85
N MET A 107 -5.39 16.58 -20.65
CA MET A 107 -5.01 15.60 -21.67
C MET A 107 -5.74 14.27 -21.51
N LEU A 108 -6.69 14.16 -20.58
CA LEU A 108 -7.48 12.94 -20.41
C LEU A 108 -8.15 12.56 -21.74
N PRO A 109 -8.06 11.30 -22.18
CA PRO A 109 -8.71 10.86 -23.40
C PRO A 109 -10.23 11.03 -23.32
N SER A 110 -10.85 11.37 -24.45
CA SER A 110 -12.30 11.53 -24.55
C SER A 110 -13.05 10.23 -24.22
N THR A 111 -14.07 10.29 -23.36
CA THR A 111 -14.77 9.12 -22.80
C THR A 111 -15.41 8.16 -23.82
N PHE A 112 -15.65 8.59 -25.07
CA PHE A 112 -16.34 7.75 -26.08
C PHE A 112 -15.75 7.81 -27.50
N GLU A 113 -14.79 8.72 -27.73
CA GLU A 113 -14.27 8.98 -29.09
C GLU A 113 -12.74 9.06 -29.12
N ALA A 114 -12.08 8.71 -28.01
CA ALA A 114 -10.63 8.77 -27.91
C ALA A 114 -9.98 7.85 -28.94
N ASN A 115 -9.27 8.45 -29.89
CA ASN A 115 -8.50 7.68 -30.86
C ASN A 115 -7.17 7.18 -30.26
N THR A 116 -6.47 6.31 -31.00
CA THR A 116 -5.18 5.73 -30.58
C THR A 116 -4.14 6.77 -30.16
N TRP A 117 -4.09 7.93 -30.83
CA TRP A 117 -3.10 8.97 -30.54
C TRP A 117 -3.40 9.72 -29.25
N GLU A 118 -4.67 9.94 -28.90
CA GLU A 118 -5.03 10.55 -27.60
C GLU A 118 -4.50 9.72 -26.43
N TRP A 119 -4.65 8.39 -26.51
CA TRP A 119 -4.10 7.47 -25.51
C TRP A 119 -2.57 7.49 -25.48
N ILE A 120 -1.92 7.45 -26.64
CA ILE A 120 -0.46 7.51 -26.73
C ILE A 120 0.07 8.83 -26.15
N ASP A 121 -0.54 9.96 -26.49
CA ASP A 121 -0.13 11.28 -26.04
C ASP A 121 -0.34 11.45 -24.53
N TYR A 122 -1.44 10.94 -23.99
CA TYR A 122 -1.71 10.92 -22.55
C TYR A 122 -0.62 10.13 -21.79
N PHE A 123 -0.36 8.88 -22.18
CA PHE A 123 0.65 8.05 -21.50
C PHE A 123 2.07 8.56 -21.73
N ASN A 124 2.40 9.08 -22.91
CA ASN A 124 3.69 9.74 -23.14
C ASN A 124 3.91 10.89 -22.18
N ARG A 125 2.87 11.72 -21.98
CA ARG A 125 2.94 12.84 -21.04
C ARG A 125 3.07 12.36 -19.60
N ALA A 126 2.31 11.34 -19.21
CA ALA A 126 2.40 10.72 -17.89
C ALA A 126 3.82 10.19 -17.61
N PHE A 127 4.42 9.46 -18.57
CA PHE A 127 5.78 8.93 -18.45
C PHE A 127 6.85 10.02 -18.43
N GLU A 128 6.69 11.09 -19.22
CA GLU A 128 7.60 12.24 -19.18
C GLU A 128 7.57 12.94 -17.82
N LEU A 129 6.37 13.19 -17.28
CA LEU A 129 6.19 13.85 -16.00
C LEU A 129 6.67 12.97 -14.84
N ALA A 130 6.39 11.66 -14.87
CA ALA A 130 6.87 10.73 -13.86
C ALA A 130 8.41 10.68 -13.78
N LYS A 131 9.09 10.76 -14.94
CA LYS A 131 10.56 10.85 -14.96
C LYS A 131 11.10 12.16 -14.38
N ARG A 132 10.36 13.26 -14.53
CA ARG A 132 10.74 14.57 -13.96
C ARG A 132 10.41 14.68 -12.47
N HIS A 133 9.41 13.93 -12.02
CA HIS A 133 8.83 13.98 -10.69
C HIS A 133 8.72 12.57 -10.08
N PRO A 134 9.85 11.87 -9.85
CA PRO A 134 9.83 10.46 -9.43
C PRO A 134 9.21 10.22 -8.04
N SER A 135 9.17 11.24 -7.19
CA SER A 135 8.58 11.20 -5.84
C SER A 135 7.09 11.49 -5.79
N ASP A 136 6.51 12.07 -6.84
CA ASP A 136 5.22 12.78 -6.72
C ASP A 136 4.03 11.89 -7.11
N GLY A 137 4.24 10.58 -7.25
CA GLY A 137 3.17 9.63 -7.56
C GLY A 137 2.44 9.92 -8.87
N VAL A 138 3.13 10.52 -9.86
CA VAL A 138 2.52 10.97 -11.13
C VAL A 138 1.77 9.84 -11.84
N LEU A 139 2.33 8.63 -11.89
CA LEU A 139 1.68 7.49 -12.56
C LEU A 139 0.46 7.00 -11.78
N ARG A 140 0.52 6.99 -10.45
CA ARG A 140 -0.65 6.66 -9.61
C ARG A 140 -1.80 7.63 -9.90
N TYR A 141 -1.52 8.93 -9.94
CA TYR A 141 -2.52 9.93 -10.36
C TYR A 141 -3.01 9.66 -11.79
N SER A 142 -2.10 9.45 -12.73
CA SER A 142 -2.42 9.28 -14.16
C SER A 142 -3.34 8.08 -14.40
N VAL A 143 -3.10 6.97 -13.71
CA VAL A 143 -3.95 5.76 -13.81
C VAL A 143 -5.28 5.98 -13.09
N ALA A 144 -5.27 6.56 -11.88
CA ALA A 144 -6.49 6.82 -11.13
C ALA A 144 -7.46 7.77 -11.87
N ALA A 145 -6.94 8.76 -12.59
CA ALA A 145 -7.74 9.69 -13.37
C ALA A 145 -8.50 9.02 -14.56
N LEU A 146 -8.19 7.77 -14.89
CA LEU A 146 -8.90 7.01 -15.93
C LEU A 146 -10.13 6.24 -15.41
N GLN A 147 -10.45 6.29 -14.11
CA GLN A 147 -11.56 5.52 -13.52
C GLN A 147 -12.92 5.83 -14.17
N ASP A 148 -13.15 7.09 -14.55
CA ASP A 148 -14.36 7.56 -15.23
C ASP A 148 -14.32 7.39 -16.76
N ILE A 149 -13.17 7.03 -17.33
CA ILE A 149 -12.97 6.99 -18.78
C ILE A 149 -13.28 5.58 -19.31
N ARG A 150 -14.27 5.49 -20.19
CA ARG A 150 -14.57 4.26 -20.94
C ARG A 150 -13.55 4.10 -22.05
N ILE A 151 -12.99 2.90 -22.15
CA ILE A 151 -12.02 2.53 -23.19
C ILE A 151 -12.77 1.74 -24.26
N GLU A 152 -12.61 2.13 -25.53
CA GLU A 152 -13.22 1.44 -26.68
C GLU A 152 -12.43 0.19 -27.08
N SER A 153 -13.10 -0.80 -27.67
CA SER A 153 -12.51 -2.11 -28.01
C SER A 153 -11.36 -2.00 -29.01
N GLU A 154 -11.37 -1.00 -29.90
CA GLU A 154 -10.35 -0.79 -30.92
C GLU A 154 -8.99 -0.38 -30.33
N VAL A 155 -8.97 0.23 -29.15
CA VAL A 155 -7.75 0.72 -28.48
C VAL A 155 -7.42 -0.07 -27.22
N TRP A 156 -8.29 -0.98 -26.80
CA TRP A 156 -8.18 -1.71 -25.54
C TRP A 156 -6.83 -2.41 -25.36
N ASP A 157 -6.37 -3.17 -26.36
CA ASP A 157 -5.10 -3.91 -26.28
C ASP A 157 -3.90 -2.98 -26.07
N LEU A 158 -3.91 -1.81 -26.71
CA LEU A 158 -2.88 -0.78 -26.54
C LEU A 158 -2.94 -0.21 -25.13
N VAL A 159 -4.12 0.22 -24.68
CA VAL A 159 -4.28 0.86 -23.37
C VAL A 159 -3.94 -0.10 -22.25
N GLN A 160 -4.39 -1.35 -22.33
CA GLN A 160 -4.02 -2.41 -21.40
C GLN A 160 -2.50 -2.60 -21.34
N SER A 161 -1.81 -2.62 -22.49
CA SER A 161 -0.34 -2.73 -22.53
C SER A 161 0.35 -1.54 -21.84
N LEU A 162 -0.14 -0.31 -22.05
CA LEU A 162 0.38 0.91 -21.44
C LEU A 162 0.12 0.95 -19.92
N LEU A 163 -1.04 0.47 -19.48
CA LEU A 163 -1.37 0.31 -18.06
C LEU A 163 -0.42 -0.67 -17.38
N TRP A 164 -0.19 -1.85 -17.97
CA TRP A 164 0.78 -2.81 -17.44
C TRP A 164 2.21 -2.25 -17.39
N GLN A 165 2.60 -1.41 -18.34
CA GLN A 165 3.89 -0.72 -18.33
C GLN A 165 4.04 0.26 -17.16
N CYS A 166 2.95 0.86 -16.66
CA CYS A 166 3.00 1.76 -15.51
C CYS A 166 3.53 1.05 -14.25
N ILE A 167 3.22 -0.23 -14.07
CA ILE A 167 3.65 -1.03 -12.91
C ILE A 167 5.17 -1.21 -12.91
N ALA A 168 5.78 -1.35 -14.10
CA ALA A 168 7.23 -1.48 -14.22
C ALA A 168 7.98 -0.18 -13.87
N LEU A 169 7.32 0.97 -13.98
CA LEU A 169 7.89 2.29 -13.67
C LEU A 169 7.59 2.74 -12.23
N ASP A 170 6.43 2.38 -11.71
CA ASP A 170 5.98 2.67 -10.35
C ASP A 170 5.16 1.49 -9.82
N SER A 171 5.77 0.70 -8.94
CA SER A 171 5.17 -0.50 -8.33
C SER A 171 3.85 -0.22 -7.63
N GLY A 172 3.69 1.01 -7.11
CA GLY A 172 2.45 1.43 -6.44
C GLY A 172 1.26 1.60 -7.38
N CYS A 173 1.45 1.47 -8.70
CA CYS A 173 0.35 1.51 -9.67
C CYS A 173 -0.43 0.19 -9.77
N LEU A 174 0.08 -0.94 -9.26
CA LEU A 174 -0.51 -2.26 -9.51
C LEU A 174 -2.02 -2.32 -9.16
N ARG A 175 -2.40 -1.85 -7.97
CA ARG A 175 -3.80 -1.83 -7.55
C ARG A 175 -4.66 -0.96 -8.48
N LEU A 176 -4.18 0.24 -8.81
CA LEU A 176 -4.92 1.19 -9.64
C LEU A 176 -5.07 0.67 -11.08
N VAL A 177 -4.02 0.07 -11.64
CA VAL A 177 -4.05 -0.56 -12.96
C VAL A 177 -5.08 -1.69 -12.98
N LEU A 178 -5.08 -2.54 -11.95
CA LEU A 178 -6.04 -3.63 -11.86
C LEU A 178 -7.47 -3.11 -11.74
N ASP A 179 -7.69 -2.03 -10.97
CA ASP A 179 -8.99 -1.37 -10.88
C ASP A 179 -9.48 -0.89 -12.26
N ILE A 180 -8.65 -0.17 -13.02
CA ILE A 180 -9.01 0.31 -14.36
C ILE A 180 -9.34 -0.85 -15.29
N ILE A 181 -8.56 -1.94 -15.22
CA ILE A 181 -8.79 -3.12 -16.04
C ILE A 181 -10.14 -3.75 -15.71
N LEU A 182 -10.39 -4.05 -14.43
CA LEU A 182 -11.63 -4.68 -13.98
C LEU A 182 -12.87 -3.82 -14.25
N ILE A 183 -12.78 -2.49 -14.05
CA ILE A 183 -13.85 -1.54 -14.38
C ILE A 183 -14.24 -1.66 -15.87
N ASN A 184 -13.24 -1.72 -16.75
CA ASN A 184 -13.46 -1.75 -18.19
C ASN A 184 -13.90 -3.15 -18.69
N CYS A 185 -13.48 -4.22 -18.02
CA CYS A 185 -14.03 -5.57 -18.24
C CYS A 185 -15.53 -5.63 -17.88
N ASP A 186 -15.90 -5.09 -16.71
CA ASP A 186 -17.30 -5.08 -16.25
C ASP A 186 -18.21 -4.21 -17.15
N ARG A 187 -17.78 -2.99 -17.47
CA ARG A 187 -18.60 -2.02 -18.23
C ARG A 187 -18.66 -2.27 -19.73
N SER A 188 -17.56 -2.71 -20.33
CA SER A 188 -17.42 -2.81 -21.79
C SER A 188 -17.27 -4.24 -22.28
N GLY A 189 -17.19 -5.23 -21.38
CA GLY A 189 -17.04 -6.64 -21.76
C GLY A 189 -15.64 -6.98 -22.31
N HIS A 190 -14.63 -6.16 -22.00
CA HIS A 190 -13.27 -6.38 -22.48
C HIS A 190 -12.63 -7.61 -21.85
N GLU A 191 -11.70 -8.23 -22.58
CA GLU A 191 -10.92 -9.36 -22.09
C GLU A 191 -9.56 -8.93 -21.53
N ILE A 192 -9.18 -9.52 -20.40
CA ILE A 192 -7.88 -9.28 -19.78
C ILE A 192 -6.80 -10.09 -20.50
N ASP A 193 -5.73 -9.43 -20.94
CA ASP A 193 -4.51 -10.10 -21.40
C ASP A 193 -3.74 -10.63 -20.18
N ARG A 194 -4.13 -11.83 -19.78
CA ARG A 194 -3.49 -12.58 -18.67
C ARG A 194 -2.01 -12.87 -18.94
N GLY A 195 -1.59 -12.91 -20.21
CA GLY A 195 -0.20 -13.13 -20.57
C GLY A 195 0.69 -11.94 -20.23
N ILE A 196 0.24 -10.72 -20.56
CA ILE A 196 0.94 -9.48 -20.14
C ILE A 196 0.85 -9.33 -18.62
N ALA A 197 -0.32 -9.58 -18.03
CA ALA A 197 -0.52 -9.45 -16.59
C ALA A 197 0.44 -10.35 -15.79
N SER A 198 0.52 -11.63 -16.13
CA SER A 198 1.44 -12.59 -15.49
C SER A 198 2.90 -12.11 -15.59
N ARG A 199 3.35 -11.67 -16.78
CA ARG A 199 4.71 -11.14 -16.95
C ARG A 199 4.98 -9.88 -16.12
N ALA A 200 4.02 -8.97 -16.03
CA ALA A 200 4.16 -7.72 -15.28
C ALA A 200 4.21 -8.00 -13.77
N ILE A 201 3.35 -8.89 -13.26
CA ILE A 201 3.33 -9.31 -11.86
C ILE A 201 4.63 -10.03 -11.51
N ASP A 202 5.07 -11.00 -12.33
CA ASP A 202 6.34 -11.70 -12.10
C ASP A 202 7.52 -10.73 -12.09
N ALA A 203 7.58 -9.80 -13.05
CA ALA A 203 8.64 -8.79 -13.09
C ALA A 203 8.67 -7.92 -11.83
N LEU A 204 7.50 -7.53 -11.30
CA LEU A 204 7.42 -6.76 -10.07
C LEU A 204 7.93 -7.57 -8.86
N VAL A 205 7.55 -8.84 -8.74
CA VAL A 205 8.06 -9.73 -7.68
C VAL A 205 9.57 -9.89 -7.78
N LEU A 206 10.11 -10.12 -8.98
CA LEU A 206 11.54 -10.32 -9.21
C LEU A 206 12.39 -9.11 -8.77
N VAL A 207 11.84 -7.89 -8.88
CA VAL A 207 12.52 -6.66 -8.44
C VAL A 207 12.28 -6.37 -6.95
N SER A 208 11.08 -6.66 -6.43
CA SER A 208 10.64 -6.25 -5.09
C SER A 208 11.05 -7.23 -3.99
N ALA A 209 10.98 -8.53 -4.25
CA ALA A 209 11.29 -9.55 -3.24
C ALA A 209 12.75 -9.48 -2.73
N PRO A 210 13.79 -9.31 -3.57
CA PRO A 210 15.17 -9.29 -3.11
C PRO A 210 15.54 -8.11 -2.20
N VAL A 211 14.80 -7.00 -2.29
CA VAL A 211 15.03 -5.78 -1.50
C VAL A 211 14.11 -5.69 -0.27
N GLY A 212 13.27 -6.70 -0.03
CA GLY A 212 12.39 -6.75 1.14
C GLY A 212 11.16 -5.85 1.03
N HIS A 213 10.72 -5.49 -0.18
CA HIS A 213 9.50 -4.71 -0.40
C HIS A 213 8.25 -5.61 -0.24
N GLY A 214 7.93 -5.96 1.00
CA GLY A 214 6.85 -6.89 1.35
C GLY A 214 5.48 -6.46 0.83
N SER A 215 5.14 -5.17 0.92
CA SER A 215 3.87 -4.63 0.42
C SER A 215 3.65 -4.90 -1.07
N GLU A 216 4.67 -4.66 -1.89
CA GLU A 216 4.63 -4.84 -3.34
C GLU A 216 4.43 -6.30 -3.70
N VAL A 217 5.07 -7.20 -2.95
CA VAL A 217 4.94 -8.65 -3.16
C VAL A 217 3.57 -9.15 -2.72
N VAL A 218 3.04 -8.68 -1.58
CA VAL A 218 1.66 -9.01 -1.16
C VAL A 218 0.65 -8.53 -2.21
N TRP A 219 0.79 -7.31 -2.73
CA TRP A 219 -0.06 -6.80 -3.80
C TRP A 219 0.07 -7.61 -5.10
N SER A 220 1.27 -8.10 -5.40
CA SER A 220 1.53 -8.97 -6.56
C SER A 220 0.84 -10.33 -6.42
N ILE A 221 0.94 -10.94 -5.25
CA ILE A 221 0.24 -12.21 -4.93
C ILE A 221 -1.28 -12.01 -5.01
N TRP A 222 -1.78 -10.90 -4.46
CA TRP A 222 -3.19 -10.55 -4.53
C TRP A 222 -3.67 -10.36 -5.97
N ALA A 223 -2.93 -9.61 -6.79
CA ALA A 223 -3.27 -9.39 -8.19
C ALA A 223 -3.29 -10.71 -8.98
N ALA A 224 -2.35 -11.61 -8.69
CA ALA A 224 -2.32 -12.94 -9.29
C ALA A 224 -3.55 -13.78 -8.90
N MET A 225 -4.01 -13.70 -7.64
CA MET A 225 -5.26 -14.34 -7.19
C MET A 225 -6.48 -13.76 -7.91
N VAL A 226 -6.60 -12.42 -7.99
CA VAL A 226 -7.73 -11.73 -8.65
C VAL A 226 -7.84 -12.09 -10.13
N LEU A 227 -6.70 -12.23 -10.81
CA LEU A 227 -6.65 -12.54 -12.24
C LEU A 227 -6.63 -14.04 -12.56
N GLU A 228 -6.55 -14.88 -11.52
CA GLU A 228 -6.39 -16.33 -11.63
C GLU A 228 -5.20 -16.73 -12.51
N VAL A 229 -4.05 -16.03 -12.33
CA VAL A 229 -2.82 -16.31 -13.07
C VAL A 229 -1.76 -16.95 -12.16
N PRO A 230 -1.05 -17.99 -12.62
CA PRO A 230 0.03 -18.59 -11.85
C PRO A 230 1.27 -17.68 -11.84
N LEU A 231 2.00 -17.70 -10.73
CA LEU A 231 3.33 -17.07 -10.63
C LEU A 231 4.40 -18.00 -11.18
N ALA A 232 5.41 -17.46 -11.86
CA ALA A 232 6.52 -18.24 -12.38
C ALA A 232 7.42 -18.81 -11.26
N ASP A 233 8.10 -19.93 -11.54
CA ASP A 233 9.00 -20.60 -10.58
C ASP A 233 10.03 -19.64 -9.97
N ALA A 234 10.57 -18.73 -10.79
CA ALA A 234 11.55 -17.74 -10.34
C ALA A 234 10.95 -16.79 -9.29
N ALA A 235 9.72 -16.33 -9.49
CA ALA A 235 9.01 -15.48 -8.54
C ALA A 235 8.67 -16.24 -7.25
N GLN A 236 8.12 -17.46 -7.38
CA GLN A 236 7.80 -18.31 -6.22
C GLN A 236 9.06 -18.59 -5.36
N ASN A 237 10.19 -18.91 -5.99
CA ASN A 237 11.45 -19.18 -5.28
C ASN A 237 11.98 -17.98 -4.49
N LEU A 238 11.79 -16.75 -5.00
CA LEU A 238 12.16 -15.54 -4.26
C LEU A 238 11.20 -15.27 -3.11
N ILE A 239 9.89 -15.39 -3.36
CA ILE A 239 8.85 -15.23 -2.34
C ILE A 239 9.11 -16.17 -1.16
N ALA A 240 9.41 -17.45 -1.43
CA ALA A 240 9.68 -18.45 -0.39
C ALA A 240 10.85 -18.10 0.54
N ARG A 241 11.72 -17.16 0.17
CA ARG A 241 12.90 -16.75 0.94
C ARG A 241 12.71 -15.40 1.65
N MET A 242 11.55 -14.77 1.50
CA MET A 242 11.27 -13.49 2.14
C MET A 242 11.04 -13.67 3.63
N ASP A 243 11.70 -12.80 4.40
CA ASP A 243 11.57 -12.71 5.85
C ASP A 243 10.40 -11.79 6.23
N ASP A 244 9.19 -12.16 5.80
CA ASP A 244 7.98 -11.36 5.95
C ASP A 244 6.75 -12.26 6.18
N GLY A 245 6.14 -12.12 7.37
CA GLY A 245 4.99 -12.93 7.77
C GLY A 245 3.70 -12.64 6.98
N CYS A 246 3.53 -11.42 6.48
CA CYS A 246 2.39 -11.04 5.64
C CYS A 246 2.53 -11.67 4.25
N VAL A 247 3.74 -11.64 3.66
CA VAL A 247 4.05 -12.33 2.40
C VAL A 247 3.83 -13.84 2.55
N ALA A 248 4.34 -14.44 3.62
CA ALA A 248 4.17 -15.87 3.88
C ALA A 248 2.69 -16.28 3.99
N ALA A 249 1.91 -15.51 4.75
CA ALA A 249 0.48 -15.76 4.93
C ALA A 249 -0.30 -15.59 3.60
N ALA A 250 -0.01 -14.54 2.83
CA ALA A 250 -0.62 -14.31 1.52
C ALA A 250 -0.27 -15.42 0.52
N ALA A 251 0.99 -15.88 0.49
CA ALA A 251 1.43 -16.96 -0.39
C ALA A 251 0.76 -18.30 -0.06
N MET A 252 0.60 -18.63 1.23
CA MET A 252 -0.10 -19.86 1.64
C MET A 252 -1.58 -19.83 1.29
N LEU A 253 -2.24 -18.67 1.38
CA LEU A 253 -3.61 -18.50 0.89
C LEU A 253 -3.67 -18.67 -0.64
N ALA A 254 -2.81 -17.97 -1.37
CA ALA A 254 -2.76 -18.01 -2.83
C ALA A 254 -2.42 -19.40 -3.38
N LYS A 255 -1.62 -20.19 -2.65
CA LYS A 255 -1.36 -21.61 -2.96
C LYS A 255 -2.66 -22.42 -2.99
N SER A 256 -3.55 -22.21 -2.03
CA SER A 256 -4.85 -22.90 -2.00
C SER A 256 -5.78 -22.50 -3.17
N GLN A 257 -5.48 -21.39 -3.84
CA GLN A 257 -6.22 -20.85 -5.00
C GLN A 257 -5.54 -21.16 -6.35
N GLY A 258 -4.45 -21.93 -6.36
CA GLY A 258 -3.78 -22.36 -7.60
C GLY A 258 -2.80 -21.34 -8.21
N VAL A 259 -2.48 -20.25 -7.50
CA VAL A 259 -1.48 -19.25 -7.96
C VAL A 259 -0.05 -19.76 -7.83
N PHE A 260 0.21 -20.63 -6.84
CA PHE A 260 1.50 -21.27 -6.61
C PHE A 260 1.44 -22.75 -6.98
N HIS A 261 2.60 -23.37 -7.17
CA HIS A 261 2.67 -24.82 -7.38
C HIS A 261 2.18 -25.59 -6.16
N ASN A 262 1.62 -26.78 -6.40
CA ASN A 262 1.11 -27.63 -5.32
C ASN A 262 2.23 -28.07 -4.33
N ASP A 263 3.45 -28.22 -4.81
CA ASP A 263 4.64 -28.57 -4.03
C ASP A 263 5.39 -27.34 -3.49
N PHE A 264 4.88 -26.12 -3.70
CA PHE A 264 5.46 -24.90 -3.16
C PHE A 264 5.66 -25.01 -1.64
N TYR A 265 6.88 -24.76 -1.18
CA TYR A 265 7.28 -24.89 0.20
C TYR A 265 8.41 -23.90 0.53
N SER A 266 8.40 -23.37 1.76
CA SER A 266 9.48 -22.55 2.28
C SER A 266 10.08 -23.19 3.52
N GLU A 267 11.38 -23.50 3.43
CA GLU A 267 12.16 -23.95 4.59
C GLU A 267 12.30 -22.85 5.64
N LEU A 268 12.41 -21.59 5.20
CA LEU A 268 12.50 -20.42 6.09
C LEU A 268 11.23 -20.30 6.93
N TRP A 269 10.06 -20.32 6.30
CA TRP A 269 8.80 -20.12 7.02
C TRP A 269 8.48 -21.28 7.96
N ALA A 270 8.83 -22.50 7.55
CA ALA A 270 8.75 -23.66 8.43
C ALA A 270 9.67 -23.52 9.65
N SER A 271 10.84 -22.88 9.51
CA SER A 271 11.77 -22.65 10.62
C SER A 271 11.25 -21.65 11.67
N TRP A 272 10.27 -20.80 11.34
CA TRP A 272 9.63 -19.90 12.29
C TRP A 272 8.64 -20.62 13.23
N LEU A 273 8.17 -21.81 12.83
CA LEU A 273 7.22 -22.61 13.60
C LEU A 273 7.96 -23.44 14.67
N VAL A 274 8.37 -22.74 15.73
CA VAL A 274 8.99 -23.31 16.94
C VAL A 274 8.06 -23.26 18.14
N ASP A 275 8.49 -23.80 19.28
CA ASP A 275 7.65 -23.96 20.47
C ASP A 275 6.93 -22.67 20.94
N ASP A 276 7.61 -21.53 20.87
CA ASP A 276 7.13 -20.21 21.31
C ASP A 276 6.79 -19.27 20.15
N CYS A 277 6.52 -19.81 18.96
CA CYS A 277 6.29 -19.03 17.73
C CYS A 277 5.19 -17.95 17.83
N PHE A 278 4.21 -18.08 18.74
CA PHE A 278 3.13 -17.10 18.91
C PHE A 278 3.55 -15.81 19.62
N ILE A 279 4.68 -15.82 20.34
CA ILE A 279 5.24 -14.62 20.99
C ILE A 279 6.44 -14.05 20.22
N GLN A 280 6.75 -14.61 19.05
CA GLN A 280 7.84 -14.16 18.19
C GLN A 280 7.36 -13.19 17.09
N GLU A 281 8.30 -12.70 16.29
CA GLU A 281 8.06 -11.70 15.24
C GLU A 281 7.01 -12.15 14.21
N HIS A 282 7.09 -13.40 13.74
CA HIS A 282 6.17 -13.94 12.73
C HIS A 282 4.93 -14.63 13.32
N TRP A 283 4.48 -14.21 14.52
CA TRP A 283 3.33 -14.81 15.21
C TRP A 283 2.07 -14.87 14.35
N LEU A 284 1.86 -13.87 13.48
CA LEU A 284 0.68 -13.80 12.61
C LEU A 284 0.65 -14.98 11.64
N PHE A 285 1.80 -15.30 11.02
CA PHE A 285 1.93 -16.45 10.15
C PHE A 285 1.75 -17.76 10.93
N ALA A 286 2.41 -17.89 12.08
CA ALA A 286 2.30 -19.07 12.93
C ALA A 286 0.85 -19.35 13.38
N TYR A 287 0.13 -18.30 13.77
CA TYR A 287 -1.28 -18.36 14.11
C TYR A 287 -2.14 -18.80 12.94
N GLU A 288 -1.95 -18.21 11.75
CA GLU A 288 -2.70 -18.61 10.55
C GLU A 288 -2.40 -20.07 10.16
N CYS A 289 -1.15 -20.54 10.30
CA CYS A 289 -0.82 -21.96 10.12
C CYS A 289 -1.60 -22.87 11.08
N TYR A 290 -1.61 -22.54 12.37
CA TYR A 290 -2.34 -23.30 13.39
C TYR A 290 -3.86 -23.27 13.20
N ARG A 291 -4.41 -22.13 12.81
CA ARG A 291 -5.85 -21.95 12.59
C ARG A 291 -6.32 -22.69 11.34
N ARG A 292 -5.60 -22.53 10.24
CA ARG A 292 -6.00 -22.98 8.89
C ARG A 292 -5.47 -24.37 8.54
N ASN A 293 -4.75 -25.00 9.47
CA ASN A 293 -4.11 -26.29 9.28
C ASN A 293 -3.11 -26.28 8.10
N TRP A 294 -2.37 -25.18 7.96
CA TRP A 294 -1.24 -25.11 7.05
C TRP A 294 0.02 -25.68 7.71
N LEU A 295 0.84 -26.39 6.94
CA LEU A 295 2.05 -27.06 7.44
C LEU A 295 1.77 -27.91 8.71
N PRO A 296 0.75 -28.79 8.69
CA PRO A 296 0.25 -29.47 9.89
C PRO A 296 1.33 -30.29 10.60
N GLU A 297 2.22 -30.93 9.84
CA GLU A 297 3.34 -31.70 10.39
C GLU A 297 4.31 -30.82 11.16
N VAL A 298 4.58 -29.60 10.71
CA VAL A 298 5.49 -28.66 11.38
C VAL A 298 4.82 -28.07 12.61
N VAL A 299 3.57 -27.60 12.48
CA VAL A 299 2.79 -27.03 13.60
C VAL A 299 2.63 -28.02 14.75
N ALA A 300 2.48 -29.33 14.46
CA ALA A 300 2.36 -30.36 15.49
C ALA A 300 3.60 -30.51 16.39
N HIS A 301 4.76 -30.00 15.96
CA HIS A 301 5.99 -29.98 16.77
C HIS A 301 6.14 -28.70 17.62
N THR A 302 5.15 -27.80 17.60
CA THR A 302 5.15 -26.55 18.38
C THR A 302 4.23 -26.66 19.60
N ASN A 303 4.31 -25.69 20.52
CA ASN A 303 3.39 -25.57 21.65
C ASN A 303 2.26 -24.54 21.42
N ILE A 304 2.01 -24.08 20.18
CA ILE A 304 1.00 -23.03 19.91
C ILE A 304 -0.42 -23.44 20.35
N GLU A 305 -0.74 -24.74 20.29
CA GLU A 305 -2.03 -25.28 20.76
C GLU A 305 -2.19 -25.22 22.29
N ARG A 306 -1.12 -24.97 23.04
CA ARG A 306 -1.16 -24.79 24.50
C ARG A 306 -1.17 -23.32 24.88
N ASP A 307 -0.89 -22.42 23.94
CA ASP A 307 -0.93 -20.99 24.17
C ASP A 307 -2.38 -20.54 24.37
N SER A 308 -2.64 -19.90 25.52
CA SER A 308 -3.99 -19.50 25.90
C SER A 308 -4.57 -18.41 24.98
N ALA A 309 -3.73 -17.51 24.45
CA ALA A 309 -4.16 -16.41 23.60
C ALA A 309 -4.40 -16.91 22.17
N ALA A 310 -3.51 -17.74 21.62
CA ALA A 310 -3.74 -18.37 20.31
C ALA A 310 -5.04 -19.20 20.29
N ASN A 311 -5.28 -19.99 21.34
CA ASN A 311 -6.54 -20.74 21.48
C ASN A 311 -7.76 -19.82 21.59
N TYR A 312 -7.65 -18.74 22.36
CA TYR A 312 -8.73 -17.78 22.50
C TYR A 312 -9.11 -17.17 21.13
N LEU A 313 -8.12 -16.70 20.37
CA LEU A 313 -8.34 -16.16 19.02
C LEU A 313 -8.98 -17.19 18.08
N LYS A 314 -8.46 -18.42 18.08
CA LYS A 314 -8.98 -19.52 17.24
C LYS A 314 -10.42 -19.86 17.59
N ASN A 315 -10.75 -19.94 18.88
CA ASN A 315 -12.11 -20.23 19.36
C ASN A 315 -13.10 -19.09 19.03
N MET A 316 -12.62 -17.84 18.97
CA MET A 316 -13.41 -16.70 18.51
C MET A 316 -13.48 -16.59 16.98
N GLY A 317 -12.82 -17.51 16.25
CA GLY A 317 -12.82 -17.53 14.79
C GLY A 317 -11.98 -16.41 14.15
N VAL A 318 -11.16 -15.69 14.93
CA VAL A 318 -10.34 -14.56 14.46
C VAL A 318 -9.42 -15.02 13.34
N THR A 319 -9.35 -14.25 12.27
CA THR A 319 -8.38 -14.42 11.18
C THR A 319 -7.94 -13.06 10.68
N PHE A 320 -6.71 -13.01 10.19
CA PHE A 320 -6.07 -11.85 9.60
C PHE A 320 -6.06 -11.93 8.07
N LEU A 321 -6.66 -12.98 7.50
CA LEU A 321 -6.82 -13.18 6.07
C LEU A 321 -8.29 -13.40 5.72
N ALA A 322 -8.76 -12.69 4.70
CA ALA A 322 -10.08 -12.91 4.14
C ALA A 322 -9.97 -13.79 2.89
N ASP A 323 -10.54 -15.00 2.97
CA ASP A 323 -10.44 -16.03 1.92
C ASP A 323 -11.01 -15.55 0.58
N SER A 324 -12.07 -14.75 0.64
CA SER A 324 -12.78 -14.20 -0.50
C SER A 324 -12.29 -12.82 -0.92
N ALA A 325 -11.23 -12.27 -0.30
CA ALA A 325 -10.79 -10.90 -0.58
C ALA A 325 -10.39 -10.69 -2.05
N ALA A 326 -9.78 -11.69 -2.69
CA ALA A 326 -9.46 -11.64 -4.11
C ALA A 326 -10.66 -12.02 -4.99
N VAL A 327 -11.35 -13.14 -4.66
CA VAL A 327 -12.47 -13.69 -5.45
C VAL A 327 -13.64 -12.72 -5.56
N ASN A 328 -13.95 -12.00 -4.48
CA ASN A 328 -15.06 -11.05 -4.44
C ASN A 328 -14.59 -9.60 -4.63
N TYR A 329 -13.37 -9.40 -5.13
CA TYR A 329 -12.86 -8.04 -5.30
C TYR A 329 -13.64 -7.32 -6.39
N VAL A 330 -14.27 -6.21 -5.99
CA VAL A 330 -14.89 -5.26 -6.90
C VAL A 330 -14.22 -3.92 -6.66
N PRO A 331 -13.66 -3.28 -7.72
CA PRO A 331 -13.08 -1.95 -7.60
C PRO A 331 -14.01 -0.99 -6.86
N PRO A 332 -13.53 -0.22 -5.86
CA PRO A 332 -14.38 0.66 -5.05
C PRO A 332 -15.25 1.61 -5.88
N TYR A 333 -14.71 2.06 -7.00
CA TYR A 333 -15.40 2.95 -7.93
C TYR A 333 -16.64 2.30 -8.58
N LEU A 334 -16.63 0.98 -8.88
CA LEU A 334 -17.83 0.28 -9.34
C LEU A 334 -18.89 0.20 -8.24
N ASN A 335 -18.50 0.07 -6.97
CA ASN A 335 -19.44 0.00 -5.86
C ASN A 335 -20.16 1.34 -5.60
N LEU A 336 -19.47 2.47 -5.82
CA LEU A 336 -20.03 3.81 -5.65
C LEU A 336 -21.02 4.20 -6.77
N HIS A 337 -20.85 3.59 -7.95
CA HIS A 337 -21.64 3.91 -9.15
C HIS A 337 -22.47 2.70 -9.64
N GLY A 338 -22.66 1.71 -8.77
CA GLY A 338 -23.36 0.45 -9.07
C GLY A 338 -24.84 0.48 -8.64
N ILE A 339 -25.70 0.27 -9.65
CA ILE A 339 -27.18 0.23 -9.67
C ILE A 339 -27.82 1.61 -9.95
N ASP A 340 -28.34 1.74 -11.17
CA ASP A 340 -29.10 2.85 -11.80
C ASP A 340 -28.30 4.03 -12.38
N GLY A 341 -28.25 4.07 -13.71
CA GLY A 341 -27.79 5.26 -14.43
C GLY A 341 -27.66 5.08 -15.93
N VAL A 342 -28.76 4.80 -16.64
CA VAL A 342 -28.90 5.18 -18.05
C VAL A 342 -28.54 6.67 -18.16
N TYR A 343 -27.53 7.00 -18.96
CA TYR A 343 -27.40 8.30 -19.62
C TYR A 343 -27.24 8.07 -21.11
#